data_AF-A0A543CTM5-F1
#
_entry.id   AF-A0A543CTM5-F1
#
_cell.length_a   1.000
_cell.length_b   1.000
_cell.length_c   1.000
_cell.angle_alpha   90.00
_cell.angle_beta   90.00
_cell.angle_gamma   90.00
#
_symmetry.space_group_name_H-M   'P 1'
#
loop_
_entity.id
_entity.type
_entity.pdbx_description
1 polymer ?
#
loop_
_entity_poly.entity_id
_entity_poly.type
_entity_poly.pdbx_seq_one_letter_code
_entity_poly.pdbx_strand_id
1 'polypeptide(L)'
;MRRVRVDCHLHTVHSGDAVTTVERLAARVREERLDVVCVTDHHTLAGAREALAREIGARVVVGEEIRTHAGEIIGLFLTERVPYVLPLEEAAGRVRAQGGLVYAPHPFDASRTSLGAEGLERLRAMGALDVVEVFNAKMAEEEDNRRAERFAAGHDLPGAAGSDAHDPYGIGAAYVEMPDFDGPHDFAAALREGRVHGEFRDHAAYPAGPRT
;
A
#
# COMPACT_ATOMS: atom_id res chain seq x y z
N MET A 1 6.45 17.70 -16.67
CA MET A 1 5.35 16.73 -16.48
C MET A 1 4.48 17.18 -15.32
N ARG A 2 3.17 16.91 -15.37
CA ARG A 2 2.28 17.10 -14.21
C ARG A 2 2.76 16.19 -13.08
N ARG A 3 2.78 16.68 -11.84
CA ARG A 3 3.01 15.84 -10.67
C ARG A 3 1.68 15.49 -10.01
N VAL A 4 1.64 14.33 -9.35
CA VAL A 4 0.50 13.79 -8.63
C VAL A 4 0.90 13.39 -7.22
N ARG A 5 -0.02 13.52 -6.27
CA ARG A 5 0.11 13.01 -4.91
C ARG A 5 -0.58 11.66 -4.78
N VAL A 6 0.19 10.65 -4.37
CA VAL A 6 -0.25 9.26 -4.32
C VAL A 6 -0.09 8.69 -2.92
N ASP A 7 -1.21 8.37 -2.27
CA ASP A 7 -1.19 7.54 -1.06
C ASP A 7 -1.19 6.06 -1.50
N CYS A 8 -0.07 5.36 -1.28
CA CYS A 8 0.17 4.04 -1.87
C CYS A 8 -0.40 2.87 -1.06
N HIS A 9 -0.95 3.12 0.12
CA HIS A 9 -1.42 2.07 1.01
C HIS A 9 -2.50 2.63 1.95
N LEU A 10 -3.74 2.18 1.81
CA LEU A 10 -4.83 2.52 2.75
C LEU A 10 -5.96 1.48 2.72
N HIS A 11 -6.75 1.50 3.79
CA HIS A 11 -7.82 0.54 4.03
C HIS A 11 -9.18 1.22 4.15
N THR A 12 -10.21 0.51 3.72
CA THR A 12 -11.63 0.86 3.84
C THR A 12 -12.34 -0.18 4.69
N VAL A 13 -13.60 0.06 5.05
CA VAL A 13 -14.43 -0.91 5.78
C VAL A 13 -14.51 -2.31 5.17
N HIS A 14 -14.12 -2.48 3.90
CA HIS A 14 -14.09 -3.77 3.22
C HIS A 14 -12.92 -4.67 3.68
N SER A 15 -11.86 -4.10 4.24
CA SER A 15 -10.73 -4.85 4.85
C SER A 15 -11.15 -5.69 6.06
N GLY A 16 -12.21 -5.29 6.77
CA GLY A 16 -12.68 -5.92 8.00
C GLY A 16 -12.03 -5.38 9.28
N ASP A 17 -10.94 -4.62 9.17
CA ASP A 17 -10.27 -3.94 10.29
C ASP A 17 -10.25 -2.42 10.16
N ALA A 18 -10.55 -1.81 9.00
CA ALA A 18 -10.71 -0.36 8.94
C ALA A 18 -12.16 0.11 9.18
N VAL A 19 -12.29 1.37 9.61
CA VAL A 19 -13.60 2.04 9.84
C VAL A 19 -13.92 3.14 8.80
N THR A 20 -13.10 3.23 7.75
CA THR A 20 -13.24 4.22 6.68
C THR A 20 -14.21 3.75 5.60
N THR A 21 -15.40 4.35 5.51
CA THR A 21 -16.30 4.09 4.38
C THR A 21 -15.79 4.77 3.10
N VAL A 22 -16.24 4.32 1.93
CA VAL A 22 -15.83 4.93 0.65
C VAL A 22 -16.25 6.40 0.54
N GLU A 23 -17.37 6.80 1.16
CA GLU A 23 -17.75 8.22 1.27
C GLU A 23 -16.75 9.04 2.08
N ARG A 24 -16.28 8.47 3.20
CA ARG A 24 -15.27 9.13 4.03
C ARG A 24 -13.94 9.19 3.30
N LEU A 25 -13.54 8.15 2.59
CA LEU A 25 -12.38 8.18 1.70
C LEU A 25 -12.49 9.33 0.68
N ALA A 26 -13.64 9.48 0.00
CA ALA A 26 -13.87 10.57 -0.94
C ALA A 26 -13.78 11.97 -0.30
N ALA A 27 -14.25 12.13 0.93
CA ALA A 27 -14.09 13.38 1.67
C ALA A 27 -12.62 13.68 1.96
N ARG A 28 -11.88 12.68 2.47
CA ARG A 28 -10.48 12.82 2.85
C ARG A 28 -9.56 13.06 1.66
N VAL A 29 -9.81 12.40 0.53
CA VAL A 29 -9.11 12.66 -0.75
C VAL A 29 -9.16 14.14 -1.13
N ARG A 30 -10.34 14.78 -1.02
CA ARG A 30 -10.49 16.21 -1.32
C ARG A 30 -9.81 17.11 -0.29
N GLU A 31 -9.95 16.77 0.99
CA GLU A 31 -9.37 17.55 2.11
C GLU A 31 -7.84 17.54 2.05
N GLU A 32 -7.25 16.36 1.83
CA GLU A 32 -5.80 16.16 1.77
C GLU A 32 -5.20 16.44 0.38
N ARG A 33 -6.05 16.69 -0.62
CA ARG A 33 -5.67 16.99 -2.01
C ARG A 33 -4.83 15.87 -2.62
N LEU A 34 -5.28 14.63 -2.42
CA LEU A 34 -4.69 13.45 -3.06
C LEU A 34 -5.21 13.35 -4.49
N ASP A 35 -4.30 13.15 -5.44
CA ASP A 35 -4.66 12.93 -6.85
C ASP A 35 -4.94 11.46 -7.14
N VAL A 36 -4.27 10.57 -6.41
CA VAL A 36 -4.33 9.13 -6.57
C VAL A 36 -4.34 8.44 -5.20
N VAL A 37 -5.12 7.39 -5.07
CA VAL A 37 -5.08 6.48 -3.91
C VAL A 37 -4.96 5.03 -4.37
N CYS A 38 -4.10 4.27 -3.72
CA CYS A 38 -4.06 2.82 -3.81
C CYS A 38 -4.94 2.26 -2.69
N VAL A 39 -6.12 1.74 -3.04
CA VAL A 39 -7.00 1.08 -2.07
C VAL A 39 -6.58 -0.38 -1.98
N THR A 40 -6.08 -0.79 -0.83
CA THR A 40 -5.36 -2.06 -0.64
C THR A 40 -5.96 -2.90 0.48
N ASP A 41 -7.30 -2.94 0.54
CA ASP A 41 -8.04 -3.72 1.54
C ASP A 41 -7.51 -5.15 1.68
N HIS A 42 -7.50 -5.66 2.91
CA HIS A 42 -7.08 -7.03 3.17
C HIS A 42 -7.93 -8.04 2.40
N HIS A 43 -7.25 -8.77 1.50
CA HIS A 43 -7.78 -9.95 0.83
C HIS A 43 -9.03 -9.69 -0.03
N THR A 44 -9.26 -8.46 -0.48
CA THR A 44 -10.43 -8.10 -1.29
C THR A 44 -10.16 -6.90 -2.18
N LEU A 45 -10.87 -6.83 -3.32
CA LEU A 45 -10.89 -5.67 -4.21
C LEU A 45 -12.16 -4.83 -4.04
N ALA A 46 -13.03 -5.17 -3.08
CA ALA A 46 -14.37 -4.61 -2.98
C ALA A 46 -14.35 -3.09 -2.74
N GLY A 47 -13.53 -2.59 -1.81
CA GLY A 47 -13.43 -1.16 -1.53
C GLY A 47 -12.84 -0.37 -2.70
N ALA A 48 -11.82 -0.93 -3.37
CA ALA A 48 -11.26 -0.32 -4.58
C ALA A 48 -12.28 -0.23 -5.72
N ARG A 49 -13.04 -1.31 -5.97
CA ARG A 49 -14.09 -1.36 -6.99
C ARG A 49 -15.25 -0.42 -6.66
N GLU A 50 -15.64 -0.31 -5.40
CA GLU A 50 -16.64 0.66 -4.96
C GLU A 50 -16.14 2.10 -5.14
N ALA A 51 -14.90 2.39 -4.74
CA ALA A 51 -14.30 3.71 -4.91
C ALA A 51 -14.24 4.16 -6.38
N LEU A 52 -13.93 3.24 -7.30
CA LEU A 52 -14.01 3.47 -8.74
C LEU A 52 -15.44 3.80 -9.18
N ALA A 53 -16.41 2.95 -8.80
CA ALA A 53 -17.81 3.12 -9.21
C ALA A 53 -18.44 4.42 -8.70
N ARG A 54 -17.92 4.97 -7.59
CA ARG A 54 -18.42 6.19 -6.96
C ARG A 54 -17.67 7.45 -7.35
N GLU A 55 -16.62 7.34 -8.16
CA GLU A 55 -15.83 8.49 -8.64
C GLU A 55 -15.39 9.41 -7.49
N ILE A 56 -14.64 8.87 -6.52
CA ILE A 56 -14.31 9.52 -5.25
C ILE A 56 -13.51 10.85 -5.34
N GLY A 57 -13.20 11.34 -6.55
CA GLY A 57 -12.46 12.57 -6.79
C GLY A 57 -10.95 12.39 -6.89
N ALA A 58 -10.45 11.15 -6.88
CA ALA A 58 -9.08 10.77 -7.19
C ALA A 58 -9.05 9.56 -8.12
N ARG A 59 -7.92 9.37 -8.82
CA ARG A 59 -7.65 8.12 -9.53
C ARG A 59 -7.47 6.99 -8.50
N VAL A 60 -8.17 5.89 -8.67
CA VAL A 60 -8.02 4.71 -7.80
C VAL A 60 -7.14 3.68 -8.49
N VAL A 61 -6.04 3.31 -7.83
CA VAL A 61 -5.28 2.11 -8.17
C VAL A 61 -5.87 0.96 -7.38
N VAL A 62 -6.37 -0.05 -8.09
CA VAL A 62 -6.94 -1.26 -7.47
C VAL A 62 -5.81 -2.11 -6.92
N GLY A 63 -5.79 -2.30 -5.61
CA GLY A 63 -4.84 -3.18 -4.96
C GLY A 63 -5.48 -4.08 -3.90
N GLU A 64 -4.66 -4.95 -3.35
CA GLU A 64 -5.03 -5.91 -2.30
C GLU A 64 -3.81 -6.15 -1.42
N GLU A 65 -3.96 -6.02 -0.10
CA GLU A 65 -2.95 -6.54 0.83
C GLU A 65 -3.22 -8.03 1.11
N ILE A 66 -2.26 -8.85 0.71
CA ILE A 66 -2.37 -10.30 0.61
C ILE A 66 -1.44 -10.92 1.66
N ARG A 67 -2.03 -11.64 2.61
CA ARG A 67 -1.25 -12.43 3.57
C ARG A 67 -0.68 -13.66 2.87
N THR A 68 0.62 -13.91 3.04
CA THR A 68 1.31 -15.11 2.58
C THR A 68 1.85 -15.90 3.77
N HIS A 69 2.45 -17.06 3.53
CA HIS A 69 3.17 -17.80 4.59
C HIS A 69 4.40 -17.07 5.15
N ALA A 70 4.93 -16.07 4.44
CA ALA A 70 6.18 -15.40 4.78
C ALA A 70 5.98 -13.95 5.27
N GLY A 71 4.75 -13.44 5.30
CA GLY A 71 4.45 -12.02 5.51
C GLY A 71 3.40 -11.52 4.52
N GLU A 72 3.06 -10.24 4.60
CA GLU A 72 2.12 -9.58 3.69
C GLU A 72 2.85 -8.97 2.48
N ILE A 73 2.18 -9.01 1.32
CA ILE A 73 2.53 -8.24 0.13
C ILE A 73 1.30 -7.48 -0.34
N ILE A 74 1.50 -6.39 -1.06
CA ILE A 74 0.44 -5.72 -1.81
C ILE A 74 0.59 -6.06 -3.28
N GLY A 75 -0.50 -6.49 -3.91
CA GLY A 75 -0.62 -6.48 -5.36
C GLY A 75 -1.28 -5.19 -5.80
N LEU A 76 -0.64 -4.41 -6.67
CA LEU A 76 -1.23 -3.20 -7.29
C LEU A 76 -1.63 -3.46 -8.74
N PHE A 77 -2.60 -2.69 -9.23
CA PHE A 77 -3.17 -2.80 -10.58
C PHE A 77 -3.84 -4.16 -10.84
N LEU A 78 -4.52 -4.70 -9.83
CA LEU A 78 -5.18 -6.00 -9.93
C LEU A 78 -6.52 -5.90 -10.66
N THR A 79 -6.83 -6.95 -11.42
CA THR A 79 -8.15 -7.14 -12.05
C THR A 79 -9.01 -8.13 -11.28
N GLU A 80 -8.39 -9.13 -10.66
CA GLU A 80 -8.99 -10.20 -9.88
C GLU A 80 -8.25 -10.38 -8.56
N ARG A 81 -9.00 -10.81 -7.54
CA ARG A 81 -8.45 -11.07 -6.21
C ARG A 81 -7.42 -12.20 -6.24
N VAL A 82 -6.36 -12.07 -5.46
CA VAL A 82 -5.40 -13.15 -5.20
C VAL A 82 -5.86 -13.96 -3.97
N PRO A 83 -5.86 -15.30 -3.99
CA PRO A 83 -6.09 -16.07 -2.77
C PRO A 83 -5.00 -15.78 -1.73
N TYR A 84 -5.40 -15.62 -0.46
CA TYR A 84 -4.47 -15.37 0.66
C TYR A 84 -4.08 -16.69 1.35
N VAL A 85 -3.04 -16.64 2.19
CA VAL A 85 -2.36 -17.79 2.81
C VAL A 85 -1.76 -18.73 1.74
N LEU A 86 -1.15 -18.13 0.72
CA LEU A 86 -0.36 -18.85 -0.28
C LEU A 86 1.15 -18.79 0.07
N PRO A 87 1.97 -19.69 -0.51
CA PRO A 87 3.39 -19.45 -0.62
C PRO A 87 3.67 -18.08 -1.24
N LEU A 88 4.68 -17.38 -0.73
CA LEU A 88 5.04 -16.01 -1.16
C LEU A 88 5.22 -15.92 -2.67
N GLU A 89 5.95 -16.88 -3.25
CA GLU A 89 6.25 -16.95 -4.68
C GLU A 89 4.99 -17.17 -5.52
N GLU A 90 4.02 -17.93 -5.01
CA GLU A 90 2.76 -18.18 -5.71
C GLU A 90 1.88 -16.93 -5.70
N ALA A 91 1.77 -16.25 -4.56
CA ALA A 91 1.05 -14.98 -4.44
C ALA A 91 1.66 -13.91 -5.37
N ALA A 92 2.98 -13.72 -5.33
CA ALA A 92 3.68 -12.79 -6.22
C ALA A 92 3.50 -13.16 -7.71
N GLY A 93 3.58 -14.45 -8.05
CA GLY A 93 3.33 -14.95 -9.40
C GLY A 93 1.92 -14.62 -9.90
N ARG A 94 0.90 -14.73 -9.05
CA ARG A 94 -0.50 -14.39 -9.38
C ARG A 94 -0.71 -12.89 -9.56
N VAL A 95 -0.05 -12.05 -8.78
CA VAL A 95 -0.04 -10.59 -9.01
C VAL A 95 0.54 -10.27 -10.38
N ARG A 96 1.73 -10.81 -10.68
CA ARG A 96 2.41 -10.56 -11.96
C ARG A 96 1.69 -11.13 -13.17
N ALA A 97 1.00 -12.26 -13.03
CA ALA A 97 0.19 -12.83 -14.10
C ALA A 97 -0.93 -11.90 -14.59
N GLN A 98 -1.34 -10.94 -13.75
CA GLN A 98 -2.32 -9.90 -14.09
C GLN A 98 -1.67 -8.63 -14.66
N GLY A 99 -0.34 -8.59 -14.79
CA GLY A 99 0.41 -7.37 -15.12
C GLY A 99 0.52 -6.38 -13.95
N GLY A 100 0.16 -6.82 -12.74
CA GLY A 100 0.26 -6.01 -11.52
C GLY A 100 1.68 -5.90 -10.97
N LEU A 101 1.86 -4.97 -10.04
CA LEU A 101 3.12 -4.78 -9.31
C LEU A 101 3.08 -5.46 -7.95
N VAL A 102 4.19 -6.08 -7.56
CA VAL A 102 4.40 -6.61 -6.21
C VAL A 102 5.08 -5.54 -5.35
N TYR A 103 4.34 -5.10 -4.34
CA TYR A 103 4.72 -4.09 -3.38
C TYR A 103 4.96 -4.74 -2.01
N ALA A 104 6.07 -4.44 -1.35
CA ALA A 104 6.34 -4.91 0.00
C ALA A 104 5.92 -3.85 1.04
N PRO A 105 4.77 -4.01 1.71
CA PRO A 105 4.32 -3.09 2.76
C PRO A 105 5.11 -3.29 4.04
N HIS A 106 5.32 -2.20 4.77
CA HIS A 106 5.90 -2.13 6.13
C HIS A 106 6.93 -3.24 6.44
N PRO A 107 7.94 -3.43 5.58
CA PRO A 107 8.62 -4.72 5.44
C PRO A 107 9.51 -5.11 6.64
N PHE A 108 9.73 -4.18 7.57
CA PHE A 108 10.55 -4.37 8.76
C PHE A 108 9.78 -4.21 10.07
N ASP A 109 8.45 -4.03 10.02
CA ASP A 109 7.62 -3.91 11.21
C ASP A 109 7.53 -5.26 11.95
N ALA A 110 8.20 -5.35 13.11
CA ALA A 110 8.21 -6.55 13.93
C ALA A 110 6.90 -6.79 14.70
N SER A 111 6.01 -5.79 14.76
CA SER A 111 4.71 -5.88 15.44
C SER A 111 3.60 -6.44 14.55
N ARG A 112 3.85 -6.54 13.24
CA ARG A 112 2.89 -6.98 12.22
C ARG A 112 3.44 -8.13 11.38
N THR A 113 2.61 -8.65 10.48
CA THR A 113 2.97 -9.76 9.57
C THR A 113 3.80 -9.23 8.40
N SER A 114 4.98 -8.70 8.67
CA SER A 114 5.90 -8.17 7.66
C SER A 114 6.77 -9.28 7.02
N LEU A 115 7.30 -9.02 5.82
CA LEU A 115 8.18 -9.97 5.12
C LEU A 115 9.55 -10.15 5.78
N GLY A 116 10.05 -9.10 6.44
CA GLY A 116 11.44 -9.02 6.87
C GLY A 116 12.45 -9.04 5.71
N ALA A 117 13.73 -9.02 6.06
CA ALA A 117 14.82 -9.03 5.08
C ALA A 117 14.83 -10.31 4.22
N GLU A 118 14.49 -11.46 4.82
CA GLU A 118 14.48 -12.74 4.11
C GLU A 118 13.39 -12.79 3.03
N GLY A 119 12.17 -12.37 3.35
CA GLY A 119 11.08 -12.33 2.38
C GLY A 119 11.36 -11.35 1.24
N LEU A 120 11.93 -10.18 1.56
CA LEU A 120 12.36 -9.21 0.55
C LEU A 120 13.41 -9.78 -0.41
N GLU A 121 14.46 -10.42 0.13
CA GLU A 121 15.51 -11.03 -0.70
C GLU A 121 14.99 -12.17 -1.56
N ARG A 122 14.03 -12.96 -1.06
CA ARG A 122 13.37 -14.00 -1.86
C ARG A 122 12.63 -13.41 -3.06
N LEU A 123 11.80 -12.39 -2.86
CA LEU A 123 11.10 -11.70 -3.95
C LEU A 123 12.07 -11.02 -4.93
N ARG A 124 13.14 -10.41 -4.42
CA ARG A 124 14.19 -9.80 -5.24
C ARG A 124 14.91 -10.83 -6.10
N ALA A 125 15.33 -11.96 -5.51
CA ALA A 125 16.08 -13.01 -6.19
C ALA A 125 15.28 -13.64 -7.35
N MET A 126 13.96 -13.67 -7.25
CA MET A 126 13.08 -14.13 -8.33
C MET A 126 12.65 -13.03 -9.32
N GLY A 127 13.11 -11.78 -9.13
CA GLY A 127 12.73 -10.65 -9.97
C GLY A 127 11.25 -10.26 -9.87
N ALA A 128 10.65 -10.47 -8.69
CA ALA A 128 9.24 -10.20 -8.42
C ALA A 128 9.04 -9.17 -7.30
N LEU A 129 10.06 -8.38 -6.93
CA LEU A 129 9.92 -7.25 -6.03
C LEU A 129 9.99 -5.95 -6.86
N ASP A 130 8.85 -5.28 -7.02
CA ASP A 130 8.75 -4.08 -7.86
C ASP A 130 8.85 -2.79 -7.04
N VAL A 131 8.29 -2.77 -5.83
CA VAL A 131 8.22 -1.58 -4.97
C VAL A 131 8.43 -1.97 -3.50
N VAL A 132 9.12 -1.12 -2.75
CA VAL A 132 9.27 -1.24 -1.30
C VAL A 132 8.60 -0.04 -0.62
N GLU A 133 7.76 -0.26 0.38
CA GLU A 133 7.25 0.81 1.23
C GLU A 133 8.38 1.33 2.11
N VAL A 134 8.89 2.52 1.79
CA VAL A 134 10.01 3.15 2.51
C VAL A 134 9.53 4.09 3.61
N PHE A 135 8.27 4.51 3.54
CA PHE A 135 7.63 5.26 4.60
C PHE A 135 6.18 4.80 4.81
N ASN A 136 5.94 4.16 5.93
CA ASN A 136 4.60 3.85 6.41
C ASN A 136 4.27 4.73 7.63
N ALA A 137 3.13 5.42 7.60
CA ALA A 137 2.75 6.37 8.64
C ALA A 137 2.38 5.71 9.98
N LYS A 138 2.08 4.40 9.99
CA LYS A 138 1.69 3.63 11.18
C LYS A 138 2.85 2.92 11.88
N MET A 139 4.07 3.07 11.37
CA MET A 139 5.25 2.48 12.01
C MET A 139 5.45 3.06 13.40
N ALA A 140 5.61 2.18 14.39
CA ALA A 140 5.95 2.57 15.75
C ALA A 140 7.38 3.12 15.86
N GLU A 141 8.31 2.55 15.08
CA GLU A 141 9.73 2.88 15.12
C GLU A 141 10.18 3.49 13.79
N GLU A 142 10.65 4.74 13.81
CA GLU A 142 11.17 5.42 12.61
C GLU A 142 12.33 4.65 11.96
N GLU A 143 13.10 3.90 12.75
CA GLU A 143 14.24 3.13 12.25
C GLU A 143 13.81 2.03 11.27
N ASP A 144 12.60 1.48 11.38
CA ASP A 144 12.14 0.46 10.43
C ASP A 144 11.82 1.05 9.05
N ASN A 145 11.29 2.28 8.99
CA ASN A 145 11.21 3.04 7.72
C ASN A 145 12.61 3.30 7.16
N ARG A 146 13.56 3.73 8.00
CA ARG A 146 14.96 3.95 7.56
C ARG A 146 15.63 2.66 7.07
N ARG A 147 15.28 1.50 7.64
CA ARG A 147 15.75 0.19 7.15
C ARG A 147 15.17 -0.12 5.78
N ALA A 148 13.89 0.17 5.55
CA ALA A 148 13.24 0.02 4.25
C ALA A 148 13.87 0.94 3.19
N GLU A 149 14.11 2.21 3.51
CA GLU A 149 14.84 3.15 2.65
C GLU A 149 16.23 2.62 2.25
N ARG A 150 17.01 2.15 3.23
CA ARG A 150 18.36 1.60 2.96
C ARG A 150 18.31 0.34 2.11
N PHE A 151 17.33 -0.54 2.34
CA PHE A 151 17.14 -1.73 1.51
C PHE A 151 16.80 -1.34 0.07
N ALA A 152 15.80 -0.47 -0.12
CA ALA A 152 15.39 -0.03 -1.45
C ALA A 152 16.56 0.63 -2.21
N ALA A 153 17.27 1.56 -1.56
CA ALA A 153 18.44 2.23 -2.14
C ALA A 153 19.59 1.25 -2.46
N GLY A 154 19.88 0.30 -1.56
CA GLY A 154 20.94 -0.69 -1.74
C GLY A 154 20.70 -1.67 -2.90
N HIS A 155 19.43 -1.82 -3.32
CA HIS A 155 19.03 -2.71 -4.42
C HIS A 155 18.48 -1.98 -5.64
N ASP A 156 18.58 -0.65 -5.69
CA ASP A 156 18.03 0.19 -6.78
C ASP A 156 16.54 -0.09 -7.05
N LEU A 157 15.74 -0.18 -5.97
CA LEU A 157 14.30 -0.40 -6.03
C LEU A 157 13.55 0.94 -5.82
N PRO A 158 12.42 1.16 -6.52
CA PRO A 158 11.51 2.27 -6.23
C PRO A 158 10.99 2.21 -4.78
N GLY A 159 11.03 3.35 -4.10
CA GLY A 159 10.45 3.53 -2.78
C GLY A 159 9.07 4.20 -2.86
N ALA A 160 8.10 3.67 -2.11
CA ALA A 160 6.77 4.24 -1.98
C ALA A 160 6.45 4.65 -0.53
N ALA A 161 5.36 5.41 -0.37
CA ALA A 161 4.87 5.83 0.92
C ALA A 161 3.35 5.64 1.04
N GLY A 162 2.93 5.17 2.20
CA GLY A 162 1.57 4.77 2.47
C GLY A 162 1.09 5.26 3.83
N SER A 163 -0.12 5.80 3.88
CA SER A 163 -0.72 6.21 5.15
C SER A 163 -1.10 5.02 6.03
N ASP A 164 -1.32 3.86 5.40
CA ASP A 164 -1.78 2.62 6.01
C ASP A 164 -2.99 2.88 6.93
N ALA A 165 -3.86 3.75 6.43
CA ALA A 165 -4.92 4.33 7.19
C ALA A 165 -6.05 3.32 7.38
N HIS A 166 -6.32 2.99 8.63
CA HIS A 166 -7.46 2.18 9.06
C HIS A 166 -8.64 3.04 9.55
N ASP A 167 -8.46 4.36 9.54
CA ASP A 167 -9.45 5.34 9.94
C ASP A 167 -9.39 6.57 9.03
N PRO A 168 -10.48 7.35 8.94
CA PRO A 168 -10.52 8.49 8.03
C PRO A 168 -9.45 9.53 8.33
N TYR A 169 -9.10 9.75 9.59
CA TYR A 169 -8.12 10.78 9.95
C TYR A 169 -6.78 10.39 9.36
N GLY A 170 -6.36 9.13 9.50
CA GLY A 170 -5.10 8.61 8.97
C GLY A 170 -4.83 8.86 7.48
N ILE A 171 -5.87 8.94 6.63
CA ILE A 171 -5.71 9.14 5.18
C ILE A 171 -4.89 10.41 4.89
N GLY A 172 -3.92 10.29 3.99
CA GLY A 172 -3.02 11.38 3.59
C GLY A 172 -1.88 11.66 4.57
N ALA A 173 -1.77 10.92 5.68
CA ALA A 173 -0.64 11.03 6.61
C ALA A 173 0.71 10.71 5.95
N ALA A 174 0.71 9.92 4.88
CA ALA A 174 1.86 9.76 4.00
C ALA A 174 1.42 9.62 2.55
N TYR A 175 2.25 10.11 1.63
CA TYR A 175 2.06 10.02 0.19
C TYR A 175 3.37 10.27 -0.55
N VAL A 176 3.40 9.93 -1.83
CA VAL A 176 4.49 10.27 -2.75
C VAL A 176 4.03 11.37 -3.70
N GLU A 177 4.81 12.44 -3.82
CA GLU A 177 4.67 13.41 -4.91
C GLU A 177 5.58 13.00 -6.08
N MET A 178 5.00 12.51 -7.17
CA MET A 178 5.73 11.93 -8.31
C MET A 178 5.19 12.43 -9.65
N PRO A 179 5.92 12.24 -10.77
CA PRO A 179 5.34 12.45 -12.11
C PRO A 179 4.04 11.65 -12.29
N ASP A 180 3.09 12.21 -13.04
CA ASP A 180 1.90 11.47 -13.47
C ASP A 180 2.30 10.25 -14.31
N PHE A 181 1.49 9.19 -14.25
CA PHE A 181 1.80 7.88 -14.81
C PHE A 181 0.60 7.32 -15.60
N ASP A 182 0.87 6.37 -16.49
CA ASP A 182 -0.15 5.59 -17.20
C ASP A 182 0.15 4.09 -17.08
N GLY A 183 -0.55 3.42 -16.16
CA GLY A 183 -0.39 1.99 -15.90
C GLY A 183 0.77 1.61 -14.96
N PRO A 184 0.96 0.30 -14.74
CA PRO A 184 1.85 -0.23 -13.69
C PRO A 184 3.33 0.05 -13.92
N HIS A 185 3.83 -0.13 -15.15
CA HIS A 185 5.23 0.12 -15.45
C HIS A 185 5.62 1.58 -15.20
N ASP A 186 4.80 2.51 -15.67
CA ASP A 186 5.03 3.94 -15.50
C ASP A 186 4.86 4.37 -14.04
N PHE A 187 3.99 3.72 -13.27
CA PHE A 187 3.88 3.94 -11.83
C PHE A 187 5.19 3.62 -11.10
N ALA A 188 5.77 2.44 -11.34
CA ALA A 188 7.04 2.04 -10.75
C ALA A 188 8.20 2.96 -11.18
N ALA A 189 8.21 3.39 -12.45
CA ALA A 189 9.17 4.35 -12.95
C ALA A 189 9.02 5.74 -12.30
N ALA A 190 7.80 6.25 -12.17
CA ALA A 190 7.50 7.55 -11.56
C ALA A 190 7.89 7.60 -10.08
N LEU A 191 7.72 6.51 -9.34
CA LEU A 191 8.17 6.40 -7.94
C LEU A 191 9.67 6.67 -7.77
N ARG A 192 10.52 6.32 -8.75
CA ARG A 192 11.97 6.59 -8.69
C ARG A 192 12.29 8.09 -8.71
N GLU A 193 11.40 8.91 -9.24
CA GLU A 193 11.49 10.38 -9.24
C GLU A 193 10.58 11.03 -8.19
N GLY A 194 9.96 10.19 -7.35
CA GLY A 194 9.03 10.56 -6.31
C GLY A 194 9.72 11.23 -5.12
N ARG A 195 9.03 12.18 -4.50
CA ARG A 195 9.38 12.70 -3.19
C ARG A 195 8.39 12.16 -2.17
N VAL A 196 8.90 11.46 -1.17
CA VAL A 196 8.09 10.98 -0.04
C VAL A 196 7.74 12.14 0.88
N HIS A 197 6.48 12.19 1.28
CA HIS A 197 5.95 13.07 2.32
C HIS A 197 5.25 12.21 3.36
N GLY A 198 5.47 12.48 4.64
CA GLY A 198 4.67 11.83 5.66
C GLY A 198 4.93 12.32 7.07
N GLU A 199 4.02 11.95 7.95
CA GLU A 199 4.08 12.11 9.39
C GLU A 199 3.59 10.83 10.06
N PHE A 200 4.15 10.51 11.22
CA PHE A 200 3.72 9.35 11.99
C PHE A 200 2.34 9.60 12.61
N ARG A 201 1.49 8.58 12.59
CA ARG A 201 0.18 8.60 13.26
C ARG A 201 -0.11 7.25 13.88
N ASP A 202 -0.60 7.27 15.11
CA ASP A 202 -1.05 6.06 15.78
C ASP A 202 -2.18 5.36 15.00
N HIS A 203 -2.32 4.06 15.18
CA HIS A 203 -3.55 3.38 14.78
C HIS A 203 -4.74 3.94 15.54
N ALA A 204 -5.92 3.96 14.91
CA ALA A 204 -7.13 4.32 15.61
C ALA A 204 -7.32 3.43 16.85
N ALA A 205 -7.64 4.05 17.98
CA ALA A 205 -8.09 3.31 19.15
C ALA A 205 -9.42 2.64 18.77
N TYR A 206 -9.40 1.35 18.45
CA TYR A 206 -10.62 0.58 18.31
C TYR A 206 -11.42 0.74 19.62
N PRO A 207 -12.69 1.17 19.58
CA PRO A 207 -13.52 0.99 20.76
C PRO A 207 -13.51 -0.51 21.04
N ALA A 208 -13.11 -0.89 22.26
CA ALA A 208 -13.20 -2.27 22.71
C ALA A 208 -14.58 -2.79 22.29
N GLY A 209 -14.61 -3.83 21.45
CA GLY A 209 -15.85 -4.42 21.00
C GLY A 209 -16.75 -4.75 22.20
N PRO A 210 -18.07 -4.88 22.00
CA PRO A 210 -18.97 -5.21 23.09
C PRO A 210 -18.39 -6.43 23.83
N ARG A 211 -18.13 -6.28 25.13
CA ARG A 211 -17.78 -7.42 25.99
C ARG A 211 -19.01 -8.33 25.98
N THR A 212 -18.95 -9.39 25.19
CA THR A 212 -19.89 -10.51 25.28
C THR A 212 -19.69 -11.24 26.59
#